data_AF-A0A0B5FNL8-F1
#
_entry.id   AF-A0A0B5FNL8-F1
#
_cell.length_a   1.000
_cell.length_b   1.000
_cell.length_c   1.000
_cell.angle_alpha   90.00
_cell.angle_beta   90.00
_cell.angle_gamma   90.00
#
_symmetry.space_group_name_H-M   'P 1'
#
loop_
_entity.id
_entity.type
_entity.pdbx_description
1 polymer ?
#
loop_
_entity_poly.entity_id
_entity_poly.type
_entity_poly.pdbx_seq_one_letter_code
_entity_poly.pdbx_strand_id
1 'polypeptide(L)'
;MFQMELAQFEQAAKERRPDRAVLVRGQHWQDDWRELFAVVALKEIRLDLLPRRDCLVAELYPLTFYNQRDGKIDDELSARLGYTRVNRFFLLVDQERGKCRFGPPHGQIGLDSVWRSFGLGGYLMAQLIAWGRDRYPGAAVTTEHLDLSQVEVLRPLLNGFCKRAGFETIFHAEDSVTCFVKRLELLNPDYNHQRVTEVEELAPEYWFVPGLLGDKAAEKVQSVLSTRH
;
A
#
# COMPACT_ATOMS: atom_id res chain seq x y z
N MET A 1 -7.07 17.83 -16.33
CA MET A 1 -8.35 17.08 -16.29
C MET A 1 -8.42 16.14 -15.08
N PHE A 2 -7.37 15.37 -14.77
CA PHE A 2 -7.37 14.43 -13.63
C PHE A 2 -7.34 15.04 -12.19
N GLN A 3 -7.06 16.34 -11.98
CA GLN A 3 -7.02 16.92 -10.62
C GLN A 3 -8.39 16.95 -9.93
N MET A 4 -9.45 17.32 -10.66
CA MET A 4 -10.82 17.31 -10.13
C MET A 4 -11.31 15.89 -9.86
N GLU A 5 -10.97 14.94 -10.72
CA GLU A 5 -11.35 13.53 -10.60
C GLU A 5 -10.68 12.89 -9.37
N LEU A 6 -9.40 13.22 -9.12
CA LEU A 6 -8.68 12.73 -7.95
C LEU A 6 -9.33 13.18 -6.64
N ALA A 7 -9.69 14.46 -6.51
CA ALA A 7 -10.33 14.95 -5.30
C ALA A 7 -11.65 14.23 -5.01
N GLN A 8 -12.40 13.86 -6.06
CA GLN A 8 -13.62 13.07 -5.94
C GLN A 8 -13.33 11.64 -5.49
N PHE A 9 -12.31 10.97 -6.07
CA PHE A 9 -11.89 9.63 -5.62
C PHE A 9 -11.36 9.64 -4.19
N GLU A 10 -10.56 10.64 -3.80
CA GLU A 10 -10.06 10.77 -2.44
C GLU A 10 -11.16 11.07 -1.44
N GLN A 11 -12.16 11.87 -1.82
CA GLN A 11 -13.30 12.15 -0.97
C GLN A 11 -14.18 10.90 -0.81
N ALA A 12 -14.49 10.22 -1.92
CA ALA A 12 -15.21 8.95 -1.88
C ALA A 12 -14.46 7.90 -1.06
N ALA A 13 -13.13 7.84 -1.13
CA ALA A 13 -12.31 6.92 -0.33
C ALA A 13 -12.45 7.17 1.18
N LYS A 14 -12.57 8.43 1.62
CA LYS A 14 -12.75 8.78 3.03
C LYS A 14 -14.10 8.35 3.56
N GLU A 15 -15.14 8.48 2.75
CA GLU A 15 -16.54 8.22 3.13
C GLU A 15 -16.92 6.74 2.97
N ARG A 16 -16.14 5.99 2.17
CA ARG A 16 -16.41 4.58 1.87
C ARG A 16 -15.74 3.65 2.89
N ARG A 17 -16.51 2.65 3.32
CA ARG A 17 -15.98 1.49 4.06
C ARG A 17 -15.09 0.62 3.18
N PRO A 18 -14.04 0.00 3.72
CA PRO A 18 -13.27 -1.01 2.99
C PRO A 18 -14.14 -2.17 2.54
N ASP A 19 -13.88 -2.65 1.32
CA ASP A 19 -14.47 -3.87 0.79
C ASP A 19 -13.72 -5.12 1.32
N ARG A 20 -12.44 -4.96 1.68
CA ARG A 20 -11.61 -5.96 2.40
C ARG A 20 -10.69 -5.25 3.39
N ALA A 21 -10.46 -5.84 4.56
CA ALA A 21 -9.43 -5.41 5.50
C ALA A 21 -8.74 -6.64 6.09
N VAL A 22 -7.41 -6.62 6.15
CA VAL A 22 -6.59 -7.76 6.60
C VAL A 22 -5.53 -7.27 7.57
N LEU A 23 -5.35 -8.02 8.66
CA LEU A 23 -4.23 -7.84 9.57
C LEU A 23 -2.97 -8.45 8.94
N VAL A 24 -1.90 -7.67 8.85
CA VAL A 24 -0.62 -8.10 8.30
C VAL A 24 0.50 -7.89 9.31
N ARG A 25 1.52 -8.75 9.21
CA ARG A 25 2.79 -8.67 9.93
C ARG A 25 3.89 -8.37 8.93
N GLY A 26 4.60 -7.25 9.11
CA GLY A 26 5.77 -6.88 8.33
C GLY A 26 7.06 -7.03 9.14
N GLN A 27 8.10 -7.62 8.57
CA GLN A 27 9.42 -7.74 9.19
C GLN A 27 10.37 -6.63 8.69
N HIS A 28 11.13 -6.02 9.60
CA HIS A 28 12.10 -4.98 9.25
C HIS A 28 13.30 -5.56 8.49
N TRP A 29 13.74 -4.91 7.41
CA TRP A 29 14.77 -5.48 6.52
C TRP A 29 16.21 -5.50 7.03
N GLN A 30 16.54 -4.71 8.06
CA GLN A 30 17.87 -4.70 8.69
C GLN A 30 17.84 -5.19 10.13
N ASP A 31 16.65 -5.43 10.67
CA ASP A 31 16.47 -5.76 12.08
C ASP A 31 15.43 -6.86 12.18
N ASP A 32 15.88 -8.10 12.02
CA ASP A 32 15.00 -9.27 11.92
C ASP A 32 14.17 -9.50 13.20
N TRP A 33 14.56 -8.87 14.31
CA TRP A 33 13.83 -8.92 15.58
C TRP A 33 12.65 -7.95 15.62
N ARG A 34 12.61 -6.96 14.71
CA ARG A 34 11.61 -5.91 14.73
C ARG A 34 10.50 -6.18 13.72
N GLU A 35 9.28 -6.22 14.24
CA GLU A 35 8.07 -6.45 13.46
C GLU A 35 7.09 -5.29 13.62
N LEU A 36 6.29 -5.09 12.57
CA LEU A 36 5.21 -4.12 12.54
C LEU A 36 3.91 -4.84 12.20
N PHE A 37 2.93 -4.76 13.09
CA PHE A 37 1.57 -5.19 12.82
C PHE A 37 0.78 -4.01 12.28
N ALA A 38 -0.01 -4.23 11.24
CA ALA A 38 -0.83 -3.21 10.62
C ALA A 38 -2.08 -3.83 9.99
N VAL A 39 -3.14 -3.04 9.85
CA VAL A 39 -4.29 -3.40 9.02
C VAL A 39 -4.10 -2.79 7.64
N VAL A 40 -4.21 -3.62 6.60
CA VAL A 40 -4.28 -3.17 5.21
C VAL A 40 -5.73 -3.25 4.76
N ALA A 41 -6.28 -2.13 4.29
CA ALA A 41 -7.65 -2.02 3.84
C ALA A 41 -7.71 -1.72 2.34
N LEU A 42 -8.61 -2.38 1.62
CA LEU A 42 -8.84 -2.20 0.20
C LEU A 42 -10.23 -1.61 -0.03
N LYS A 43 -10.30 -0.58 -0.88
CA LYS A 43 -11.54 0.12 -1.25
C LYS A 43 -11.66 0.21 -2.76
N GLU A 44 -12.67 -0.46 -3.32
CA GLU A 44 -13.08 -0.33 -4.71
C GLU A 44 -14.03 0.86 -4.86
N ILE A 45 -13.59 1.90 -5.57
CA ILE A 45 -14.34 3.13 -5.77
C ILE A 45 -14.78 3.22 -7.22
N ARG A 46 -16.09 3.39 -7.39
CA ARG A 46 -16.74 3.76 -8.64
C ARG A 46 -17.49 5.06 -8.40
N LEU A 47 -17.30 6.03 -9.27
CA LEU A 47 -17.97 7.32 -9.19
C LEU A 47 -19.08 7.36 -10.24
N ASP A 48 -20.30 7.70 -9.83
CA ASP A 48 -21.45 7.76 -10.74
C ASP A 48 -21.24 8.76 -11.89
N LEU A 49 -20.53 9.85 -11.60
CA LEU A 49 -20.18 10.88 -12.58
C LEU A 49 -19.07 10.45 -13.56
N LEU A 50 -18.36 9.36 -13.26
CA LEU A 50 -17.26 8.82 -14.07
C LEU A 50 -17.43 7.29 -14.24
N PRO A 51 -18.50 6.82 -14.91
CA PRO A 51 -18.91 5.41 -14.89
C PRO A 51 -17.94 4.45 -15.61
N ARG A 52 -17.00 4.98 -16.40
CA ARG A 52 -15.93 4.21 -17.06
C ARG A 52 -14.60 4.29 -16.32
N ARG A 53 -14.62 4.78 -15.09
CA ARG A 53 -13.46 4.90 -14.22
C ARG A 53 -13.63 4.04 -12.99
N ASP A 54 -12.67 3.15 -12.80
CA ASP A 54 -12.56 2.38 -11.57
C ASP A 54 -11.31 2.83 -10.82
N CYS A 55 -11.37 2.76 -9.50
CA CYS A 55 -10.23 3.03 -8.64
C CYS A 55 -10.16 1.99 -7.54
N LEU A 56 -8.98 1.40 -7.33
CA LEU A 56 -8.69 0.68 -6.10
C LEU A 56 -7.79 1.54 -5.22
N VAL A 57 -8.17 1.69 -3.96
CA VAL A 57 -7.35 2.32 -2.93
C VAL A 57 -6.89 1.25 -1.94
N ALA A 58 -5.59 1.20 -1.70
CA ALA A 58 -5.00 0.37 -0.64
C ALA A 58 -4.47 1.29 0.47
N GLU A 59 -5.02 1.17 1.67
CA GLU A 59 -4.70 2.02 2.83
C GLU A 59 -4.04 1.18 3.94
N LEU A 60 -3.06 1.78 4.61
CA LEU A 60 -2.33 1.16 5.71
C LEU A 60 -2.64 1.85 7.03
N TYR A 61 -3.09 1.05 8.00
CA TYR A 61 -3.35 1.46 9.38
C TYR A 61 -2.37 0.74 10.30
N PRO A 62 -1.24 1.37 10.65
CA PRO A 62 -0.28 0.75 11.56
C PRO A 62 -0.90 0.58 12.95
N LEU A 63 -0.59 -0.55 13.61
CA LEU A 63 -1.16 -0.92 14.91
C LEU A 63 -0.15 -0.86 16.04
N THR A 64 1.00 -1.50 15.86
CA THR A 64 2.02 -1.57 16.90
C THR A 64 3.31 -2.20 16.36
N PHE A 65 4.40 -1.94 17.06
CA PHE A 65 5.66 -2.62 16.84
C PHE A 65 5.86 -3.70 17.89
N TYR A 66 6.38 -4.84 17.45
CA TYR A 66 6.77 -5.93 18.31
C TYR A 66 8.26 -6.19 18.15
N ASN A 67 8.96 -6.35 19.26
CA ASN A 67 10.36 -6.75 19.29
C ASN A 67 10.45 -8.19 19.78
N GLN A 68 10.79 -9.09 18.88
CA GLN A 68 10.95 -10.51 19.16
C GLN A 68 12.08 -10.79 20.15
N ARG A 69 13.10 -9.92 20.23
CA ARG A 69 14.29 -10.16 21.05
C ARG A 69 13.97 -10.15 22.54
N ASP A 70 13.13 -9.23 22.97
CA ASP A 70 12.72 -9.06 24.37
C ASP A 70 11.25 -9.46 24.61
N GLY A 71 10.54 -9.82 23.53
CA GLY A 71 9.14 -10.20 23.55
C GLY A 71 8.21 -9.05 23.91
N LYS A 72 8.64 -7.79 23.71
CA LYS A 72 7.90 -6.61 24.12
C LYS A 72 7.32 -5.84 22.95
N ILE A 73 6.28 -5.08 23.27
CA ILE A 73 5.73 -4.09 22.37
C ILE A 73 6.41 -2.75 22.64
N ASP A 74 6.80 -2.09 21.55
CA ASP A 74 7.39 -0.75 21.60
C ASP A 74 6.24 0.27 21.63
N ASP A 75 5.82 0.60 22.86
CA ASP A 75 4.72 1.52 23.15
C ASP A 75 5.04 2.96 22.71
N GLU A 76 6.31 3.37 22.71
CA GLU A 76 6.71 4.74 22.34
C GLU A 76 6.54 4.99 20.83
N LEU A 77 6.94 4.04 19.99
CA LEU A 77 6.66 4.14 18.55
C LEU A 77 5.17 3.92 18.25
N SER A 78 4.48 3.09 19.04
CA SER A 78 3.04 2.86 18.93
C SER A 78 2.21 4.10 19.32
N ALA A 79 2.71 4.96 20.21
CA ALA A 79 2.04 6.22 20.56
C ALA A 79 2.10 7.27 19.42
N ARG A 80 3.04 7.12 18.47
CA ARG A 80 3.21 8.02 17.32
C ARG A 80 2.37 7.61 16.09
N LEU A 81 1.49 6.60 16.24
CA LEU A 81 0.64 6.07 15.17
C LEU A 81 -0.47 7.07 14.81
N GLY A 82 -0.16 8.05 13.98
CA GLY A 82 -1.14 8.88 13.29
C GLY A 82 -1.53 8.29 11.94
N TYR A 83 -2.82 8.33 11.59
CA TYR A 83 -3.25 8.14 10.21
C TYR A 83 -2.77 9.34 9.38
N THR A 84 -1.70 9.17 8.61
CA THR A 84 -1.25 10.19 7.66
C THR A 84 -1.88 9.92 6.30
N ARG A 85 -2.21 10.98 5.55
CA ARG A 85 -2.68 10.88 4.15
C ARG A 85 -1.65 10.22 3.22
N VAL A 86 -0.44 9.97 3.72
CA VAL A 86 0.70 9.40 3.00
C VAL A 86 0.61 7.87 2.96
N ASN A 87 -0.13 7.21 3.86
CA ASN A 87 -0.16 5.74 3.96
C ASN A 87 -1.15 5.05 3.02
N ARG A 88 -1.22 5.48 1.76
CA ARG A 88 -2.21 4.96 0.80
C ARG A 88 -1.66 4.94 -0.63
N PHE A 89 -2.07 3.92 -1.36
CA PHE A 89 -1.72 3.71 -2.75
C PHE A 89 -3.02 3.66 -3.58
N PHE A 90 -2.94 4.10 -4.83
CA PHE A 90 -4.08 4.14 -5.74
C PHE A 90 -3.74 3.41 -7.03
N LEU A 91 -4.72 2.71 -7.60
CA LEU A 91 -4.71 2.29 -8.99
C LEU A 91 -5.97 2.84 -9.65
N LEU A 92 -5.80 3.80 -10.57
CA LEU A 92 -6.88 4.36 -11.35
C LEU A 92 -6.92 3.68 -12.72
N VAL A 93 -8.11 3.25 -13.15
CA VAL A 93 -8.34 2.58 -14.43
C VAL A 93 -9.31 3.39 -15.27
N ASP A 94 -8.89 3.64 -16.51
CA ASP A 94 -9.68 4.20 -17.61
C ASP A 94 -10.16 3.05 -18.49
N GLN A 95 -11.38 2.58 -18.28
CA GLN A 95 -11.91 1.47 -19.08
C GLN A 95 -12.12 1.88 -20.54
N GLU A 96 -12.48 3.14 -20.79
CA GLU A 96 -12.72 3.65 -22.14
C GLU A 96 -11.45 3.68 -22.99
N ARG A 97 -10.36 4.14 -22.39
CA ARG A 97 -9.07 4.25 -23.10
C ARG A 97 -8.21 2.99 -22.96
N GLY A 98 -8.63 2.02 -22.16
CA GLY A 98 -7.83 0.84 -21.83
C GLY A 98 -6.50 1.22 -21.17
N LYS A 99 -6.50 2.23 -20.29
CA LYS A 99 -5.30 2.73 -19.61
C LYS A 99 -5.46 2.62 -18.11
N CYS A 100 -4.35 2.50 -17.39
CA CYS A 100 -4.33 2.58 -15.94
C CYS A 100 -3.14 3.40 -15.46
N ARG A 101 -3.17 3.78 -14.18
CA ARG A 101 -2.15 4.60 -13.54
C ARG A 101 -2.05 4.26 -12.06
N PHE A 102 -0.83 4.11 -11.57
CA PHE A 102 -0.57 4.03 -10.15
C PHE A 102 -0.41 5.44 -9.57
N GLY A 103 -1.08 5.67 -8.45
CA GLY A 103 -1.04 6.92 -7.73
C GLY A 103 -1.77 8.08 -8.43
N PRO A 104 -1.98 9.16 -7.69
CA PRO A 104 -2.53 10.39 -8.24
C PRO A 104 -1.65 11.05 -9.33
N PRO A 105 -2.24 11.85 -10.23
CA PRO A 105 -1.57 12.72 -11.21
C PRO A 105 -0.43 13.60 -10.69
N HIS A 106 -0.53 14.04 -9.43
CA HIS A 106 0.37 15.02 -8.80
C HIS A 106 0.54 14.75 -7.30
N GLY A 107 0.37 13.51 -6.85
CA GLY A 107 0.48 13.18 -5.44
C GLY A 107 1.49 12.07 -5.19
N GLN A 108 1.82 11.88 -3.93
CA GLN A 108 2.82 10.92 -3.51
C GLN A 108 2.16 9.55 -3.36
N ILE A 109 2.69 8.56 -4.08
CA ILE A 109 2.62 7.17 -3.63
C ILE A 109 3.70 7.04 -2.58
N GLY A 110 3.33 6.74 -1.34
CA GLY A 110 4.30 6.75 -0.27
C GLY A 110 3.88 5.94 0.92
N LEU A 111 4.85 5.75 1.79
CA LEU A 111 4.61 5.48 3.19
C LEU A 111 5.38 6.55 3.96
N ASP A 112 4.86 6.92 5.12
CA ASP A 112 5.67 7.67 6.08
C ASP A 112 7.00 6.94 6.32
N SER A 113 8.06 7.72 6.50
CA SER A 113 9.41 7.24 6.81
C SER A 113 9.44 6.16 7.91
N VAL A 114 8.56 6.28 8.92
CA VAL A 114 8.47 5.36 10.06
C VAL A 114 8.03 3.95 9.66
N TRP A 115 7.22 3.83 8.59
CA TRP A 115 6.69 2.53 8.11
C TRP A 115 7.47 1.95 6.93
N ARG A 116 8.44 2.71 6.40
CA ARG A 116 9.39 2.19 5.42
C ARG A 116 10.16 1.05 6.06
N SER A 117 10.84 0.23 5.27
CA SER A 117 11.68 -0.87 5.77
C SER A 117 10.94 -2.15 6.21
N PHE A 118 9.61 -2.14 6.42
CA PHE A 118 8.82 -3.33 6.80
C PHE A 118 8.18 -4.10 5.63
N GLY A 119 8.55 -3.77 4.39
CA GLY A 119 7.95 -4.37 3.19
C GLY A 119 6.53 -3.90 2.86
N LEU A 120 5.85 -3.14 3.73
CA LEU A 120 4.44 -2.75 3.57
C LEU A 120 4.14 -2.00 2.27
N GLY A 121 5.05 -1.14 1.79
CA GLY A 121 4.84 -0.43 0.52
C GLY A 121 4.81 -1.36 -0.69
N GLY A 122 5.60 -2.44 -0.64
CA GLY A 122 5.58 -3.49 -1.66
C GLY A 122 4.28 -4.29 -1.61
N TYR A 123 3.78 -4.55 -0.40
CA TYR A 123 2.55 -5.28 -0.19
C TYR A 123 1.33 -4.50 -0.70
N LEU A 124 1.23 -3.21 -0.40
CA LEU A 124 0.15 -2.36 -0.91
C LEU A 124 0.14 -2.34 -2.45
N MET A 125 1.31 -2.15 -3.06
CA MET A 125 1.45 -2.16 -4.52
C MET A 125 1.09 -3.53 -5.12
N ALA A 126 1.50 -4.63 -4.49
CA ALA A 126 1.12 -5.99 -4.90
C ALA A 126 -0.40 -6.19 -4.91
N GLN A 127 -1.12 -5.73 -3.88
CA GLN A 127 -2.60 -5.81 -3.83
C GLN A 127 -3.25 -5.03 -4.99
N LEU A 128 -2.71 -3.85 -5.31
CA LEU A 128 -3.18 -3.07 -6.47
C LEU A 128 -2.93 -3.80 -7.79
N ILE A 129 -1.72 -4.34 -7.98
CA ILE A 129 -1.34 -5.09 -9.18
C ILE A 129 -2.23 -6.31 -9.35
N ALA A 130 -2.44 -7.11 -8.29
CA ALA A 130 -3.27 -8.30 -8.33
C ALA A 130 -4.70 -7.97 -8.77
N TRP A 131 -5.36 -7.04 -8.08
CA TRP A 131 -6.71 -6.60 -8.41
C TRP A 131 -6.84 -6.10 -9.84
N GLY A 132 -5.86 -5.30 -10.27
CA GLY A 132 -5.80 -4.73 -11.59
C GLY A 132 -5.61 -5.79 -12.67
N ARG A 133 -4.66 -6.72 -12.48
CA ARG A 133 -4.39 -7.83 -13.40
C ARG A 133 -5.59 -8.74 -13.59
N ASP A 134 -6.33 -9.02 -12.52
CA ASP A 134 -7.49 -9.91 -12.57
C ASP A 134 -8.64 -9.33 -13.40
N ARG A 135 -8.82 -8.00 -13.36
CA ARG A 135 -9.96 -7.31 -14.00
C ARG A 135 -9.61 -6.66 -15.34
N TYR A 136 -8.39 -6.16 -15.46
CA TYR A 136 -7.95 -5.28 -16.55
C TYR A 136 -6.54 -5.66 -17.09
N PRO A 137 -6.27 -6.94 -17.40
CA PRO A 137 -4.91 -7.39 -17.75
C PRO A 137 -4.32 -6.65 -18.97
N GLY A 138 -5.17 -6.31 -19.93
CA GLY A 138 -4.78 -5.60 -21.15
C GLY A 138 -4.61 -4.08 -21.00
N ALA A 139 -4.88 -3.51 -19.82
CA ALA A 139 -4.77 -2.06 -19.62
C ALA A 139 -3.32 -1.60 -19.76
N ALA A 140 -3.09 -0.58 -20.58
CA ALA A 140 -1.80 0.06 -20.73
C ALA A 140 -1.47 0.87 -19.48
N VAL A 141 -0.33 0.59 -18.85
CA VAL A 141 0.10 1.34 -17.67
C VAL A 141 0.70 2.67 -18.15
N THR A 142 0.21 3.75 -17.59
CA THR A 142 0.72 5.09 -17.89
C THR A 142 2.13 5.21 -17.33
N THR A 143 3.06 5.70 -18.15
CA THR A 143 4.42 6.00 -17.71
C THR A 143 4.38 7.05 -16.60
N GLU A 144 5.00 6.72 -15.46
CA GLU A 144 5.05 7.62 -14.31
C GLU A 144 6.42 8.27 -14.19
N HIS A 145 6.45 9.60 -14.14
CA HIS A 145 7.63 10.38 -13.83
C HIS A 145 7.57 10.76 -12.35
N LEU A 146 8.47 10.18 -11.56
CA LEU A 146 8.58 10.44 -10.12
C LEU A 146 9.70 11.44 -9.88
N ASP A 147 9.34 12.55 -9.23
CA ASP A 147 10.28 13.53 -8.68
C ASP A 147 10.81 13.01 -7.33
N LEU A 148 12.13 12.87 -7.24
CA LEU A 148 12.86 12.37 -6.09
C LEU A 148 13.49 13.51 -5.26
N SER A 149 13.39 14.77 -5.69
CA SER A 149 13.97 15.93 -4.98
C SER A 149 13.44 16.10 -3.55
N GLN A 150 12.21 15.63 -3.31
CA GLN A 150 11.53 15.67 -2.01
C GLN A 150 11.67 14.38 -1.20
N VAL A 151 12.39 13.39 -1.72
CA VAL A 151 12.44 12.04 -1.15
C VAL A 151 13.88 11.62 -0.92
N GLU A 152 14.25 11.51 0.35
CA GLU A 152 15.50 10.86 0.76
C GLU A 152 15.38 9.33 0.59
N VAL A 153 15.31 8.87 -0.66
CA VAL A 153 15.31 7.45 -1.02
C VAL A 153 16.54 7.18 -1.87
N LEU A 154 17.33 6.21 -1.43
CA LEU A 154 18.48 5.74 -2.19
C LEU A 154 17.98 5.13 -3.51
N ARG A 155 18.47 5.64 -4.65
CA ARG A 155 18.16 5.14 -6.00
C ARG A 155 18.17 3.60 -6.12
N PRO A 156 19.12 2.85 -5.53
CA PRO A 156 19.10 1.38 -5.56
C PRO A 156 17.86 0.76 -4.91
N LEU A 157 17.35 1.35 -3.83
CA LEU A 157 16.15 0.85 -3.14
C LEU A 157 14.91 1.05 -4.01
N LEU A 158 14.76 2.21 -4.64
CA LEU A 158 13.66 2.49 -5.55
C LEU A 158 13.73 1.61 -6.81
N ASN A 159 14.92 1.48 -7.42
CA ASN A 159 15.14 0.58 -8.54
C ASN A 159 14.76 -0.86 -8.17
N GLY A 160 15.24 -1.34 -7.02
CA GLY A 160 14.91 -2.68 -6.52
C GLY A 160 13.41 -2.86 -6.29
N PHE A 161 12.73 -1.86 -5.72
CA PHE A 161 11.28 -1.86 -5.53
C PHE A 161 10.53 -1.97 -6.86
N CYS A 162 10.83 -1.08 -7.81
CA CYS A 162 10.20 -1.03 -9.13
C CYS A 162 10.45 -2.33 -9.92
N LYS A 163 11.71 -2.79 -9.97
CA LYS A 163 12.09 -3.99 -10.70
C LYS A 163 11.40 -5.25 -10.16
N ARG A 164 11.30 -5.40 -8.83
CA ARG A 164 10.60 -6.55 -8.24
C ARG A 164 9.12 -6.56 -8.62
N ALA A 165 8.48 -5.40 -8.66
CA ALA A 165 7.10 -5.25 -9.13
C ALA A 165 6.93 -5.44 -10.65
N GLY A 166 8.02 -5.54 -11.42
CA GLY A 166 7.99 -5.72 -12.89
C GLY A 166 8.03 -4.42 -13.69
N PHE A 167 8.29 -3.28 -13.05
CA PHE A 167 8.54 -2.02 -13.76
C PHE A 167 9.97 -1.98 -14.31
N GLU A 168 10.10 -1.41 -15.51
CA GLU A 168 11.37 -0.92 -16.02
C GLU A 168 11.56 0.53 -15.55
N THR A 169 12.80 0.89 -15.18
CA THR A 169 13.12 2.23 -14.67
C THR A 169 14.21 2.88 -15.50
N ILE A 170 13.99 4.13 -15.90
CA ILE A 170 15.04 5.02 -16.45
C ILE A 170 15.25 6.15 -15.44
N PHE A 171 16.44 6.23 -14.89
CA PHE A 171 16.83 7.34 -14.00
C PHE A 171 17.29 8.52 -14.86
N HIS A 172 16.68 9.68 -14.65
CA HIS A 172 17.04 10.94 -15.29
C HIS A 172 17.71 11.84 -14.25
N ALA A 173 18.79 12.55 -14.65
CA ALA A 173 19.57 13.41 -13.75
C ALA A 173 19.86 12.74 -12.38
N GLU A 174 19.91 13.49 -11.27
CA GLU A 174 20.05 12.95 -9.89
C GLU A 174 18.70 12.78 -9.17
N ASP A 175 17.65 13.44 -9.64
CA ASP A 175 16.42 13.71 -8.90
C ASP A 175 15.14 13.21 -9.59
N SER A 176 15.22 12.46 -10.69
CA SER A 176 14.02 11.96 -11.37
C SER A 176 14.15 10.52 -11.85
N VAL A 177 13.02 9.80 -11.85
CA VAL A 177 12.93 8.45 -12.41
C VAL A 177 11.65 8.27 -13.18
N THR A 178 11.76 7.62 -14.32
CA THR A 178 10.64 7.19 -15.14
C THR A 178 10.42 5.71 -14.92
N CYS A 179 9.25 5.33 -14.42
CA CYS A 179 8.82 3.94 -14.33
C CYS A 179 7.87 3.64 -15.49
N PHE A 180 8.16 2.59 -16.26
CA PHE A 180 7.30 2.17 -17.35
C PHE A 180 7.14 0.66 -17.40
N VAL A 181 5.98 0.24 -17.88
CA VAL A 181 5.65 -1.13 -18.25
C VAL A 181 4.56 -1.05 -19.31
N LYS A 182 4.54 -1.97 -20.26
CA LYS A 182 3.58 -1.89 -21.37
C LYS A 182 2.14 -2.13 -20.91
N ARG A 183 1.95 -3.15 -20.07
CA ARG A 183 0.63 -3.66 -19.69
C ARG A 183 0.62 -4.17 -18.27
N LEU A 184 -0.56 -4.10 -17.65
CA LEU A 184 -0.78 -4.50 -16.27
C LEU A 184 -0.46 -5.97 -16.02
N GLU A 185 -0.77 -6.86 -16.98
CA GLU A 185 -0.47 -8.29 -16.93
C GLU A 185 1.02 -8.64 -16.76
N LEU A 186 1.92 -7.73 -17.12
CA LEU A 186 3.37 -7.92 -17.03
C LEU A 186 3.93 -7.59 -15.64
N LEU A 187 3.15 -6.92 -14.79
CA LEU A 187 3.56 -6.61 -13.42
C LEU A 187 3.48 -7.86 -12.54
N ASN A 188 4.36 -7.96 -11.57
CA ASN A 188 4.41 -9.09 -10.64
C ASN A 188 3.59 -8.77 -9.39
N PRO A 189 2.47 -9.45 -9.10
CA PRO A 189 1.73 -9.29 -7.84
C PRO A 189 2.41 -10.03 -6.67
N ASP A 190 3.30 -10.99 -6.93
CA ASP A 190 3.82 -11.92 -5.92
C ASP A 190 5.21 -11.55 -5.39
N TYR A 191 5.67 -10.34 -5.68
CA TYR A 191 7.07 -9.96 -5.50
C TYR A 191 7.51 -9.68 -4.06
N ASN A 192 6.58 -9.67 -3.10
CA ASN A 192 6.83 -9.16 -1.75
C ASN A 192 6.37 -10.10 -0.61
N HIS A 193 6.01 -11.35 -0.93
CA HIS A 193 5.53 -12.35 0.06
C HIS A 193 6.57 -12.73 1.12
N GLN A 194 7.85 -12.41 0.92
CA GLN A 194 8.91 -12.81 1.85
C GLN A 194 8.98 -11.98 3.13
N ARG A 195 8.41 -10.77 3.16
CA ARG A 195 8.55 -9.83 4.31
C ARG A 195 7.26 -9.42 4.96
N VAL A 196 6.13 -9.64 4.29
CA VAL A 196 4.81 -9.34 4.80
C VAL A 196 3.99 -10.62 4.74
N THR A 197 3.41 -11.01 5.87
CA THR A 197 2.54 -12.20 5.98
C THR A 197 1.16 -11.74 6.44
N GLU A 198 0.09 -12.25 5.81
CA GLU A 198 -1.27 -12.08 6.33
C GLU A 198 -1.38 -12.89 7.63
N VAL A 199 -1.93 -12.30 8.70
CA VAL A 199 -1.92 -12.94 10.03
C VAL A 199 -2.82 -14.18 10.09
N GLU A 200 -3.81 -14.30 9.20
CA GLU A 200 -4.61 -15.52 9.01
C GLU A 200 -3.78 -16.72 8.54
N GLU A 201 -2.63 -16.48 7.91
CA GLU A 201 -1.68 -17.53 7.49
C GLU A 201 -0.70 -17.91 8.61
N LEU A 202 -0.67 -17.16 9.73
CA LEU A 202 0.16 -17.47 10.89
C LEU A 202 -0.54 -18.48 11.81
N ALA A 203 0.23 -19.38 12.41
CA ALA A 203 -0.29 -20.32 13.41
C ALA A 203 -0.92 -19.55 14.60
N PRO A 204 -1.97 -20.11 15.25
CA PRO A 204 -2.67 -19.44 16.37
C PRO A 204 -1.72 -19.02 17.50
N GLU A 205 -0.63 -19.74 17.68
CA GLU A 205 0.43 -19.49 18.67
C GLU A 205 1.00 -18.07 18.58
N TYR A 206 1.07 -17.49 17.37
CA TYR A 206 1.51 -16.11 17.14
C TYR A 206 0.44 -15.07 17.51
N TRP A 207 -0.84 -15.44 17.52
CA TRP A 207 -1.94 -14.58 17.96
C TRP A 207 -2.00 -14.49 19.49
N PHE A 208 -1.39 -15.45 20.19
CA PHE A 208 -1.43 -15.61 21.63
C PHE A 208 -0.12 -15.26 22.34
N VAL A 209 0.75 -14.42 21.76
CA VAL A 209 1.72 -13.69 22.59
C VAL A 209 0.90 -12.91 23.63
N PRO A 210 0.93 -13.28 24.92
CA PRO A 210 -0.23 -13.10 25.79
C PRO A 210 -0.65 -11.63 25.95
N GLY A 211 -1.84 -11.28 25.47
CA GLY A 211 -2.64 -10.16 25.96
C GLY A 211 -2.63 -8.82 25.20
N LEU A 212 -1.95 -8.68 24.05
CA LEU A 212 -1.75 -7.33 23.47
C LEU A 212 -2.32 -7.06 22.08
N LEU A 213 -2.43 -8.06 21.19
CA LEU A 213 -2.81 -7.81 19.80
C LEU A 213 -4.15 -8.39 19.40
N GLY A 214 -4.62 -9.51 19.98
CA GLY A 214 -5.87 -10.16 19.59
C GLY A 214 -7.07 -9.20 19.64
N ASP A 215 -7.36 -8.67 20.83
CA ASP A 215 -8.51 -7.77 21.02
C ASP A 215 -8.29 -6.42 20.32
N LYS A 216 -7.11 -5.80 20.44
CA LYS A 216 -6.82 -4.50 19.79
C LYS A 216 -6.83 -4.58 18.26
N ALA A 217 -6.34 -5.67 17.68
CA ALA A 217 -6.35 -5.86 16.24
C ALA A 217 -7.74 -6.24 15.75
N ALA A 218 -8.48 -7.09 16.47
CA ALA A 218 -9.88 -7.37 16.17
C ALA A 218 -10.72 -6.09 16.26
N GLU A 219 -10.57 -5.31 17.32
CA GLU A 219 -11.19 -3.99 17.49
C GLU A 219 -10.78 -3.03 16.38
N LYS A 220 -9.52 -3.01 15.93
CA LYS A 220 -9.10 -2.14 14.84
C LYS A 220 -9.65 -2.60 13.50
N VAL A 221 -9.61 -3.90 13.19
CA VAL A 221 -10.19 -4.45 11.97
C VAL A 221 -11.68 -4.18 11.96
N GLN A 222 -12.38 -4.45 13.07
CA GLN A 222 -13.78 -4.09 13.25
C GLN A 222 -13.99 -2.59 13.12
N SER A 223 -13.18 -1.73 13.75
CA SER A 223 -13.24 -0.28 13.64
C SER A 223 -13.08 0.20 12.20
N VAL A 224 -12.12 -0.36 11.46
CA VAL A 224 -11.84 -0.06 10.04
C VAL A 224 -12.99 -0.52 9.14
N LEU A 225 -13.64 -1.65 9.47
CA LEU A 225 -14.80 -2.17 8.76
C LEU A 225 -16.12 -1.47 9.19
N SER A 226 -16.18 -0.95 10.41
CA SER A 226 -17.38 -0.37 11.03
C SER A 226 -17.44 1.15 10.94
N THR A 227 -16.37 1.84 10.55
CA THR A 227 -16.36 3.30 10.37
C THR A 227 -17.49 3.73 9.43
N ARG A 228 -18.52 4.30 10.05
CA ARG A 228 -19.55 5.21 9.54
C ARG A 228 -19.86 6.09 10.73
N HIS A 229 -19.51 7.36 10.67
CA HIS A 229 -20.22 8.43 11.35
C HIS A 229 -20.02 9.70 10.54
#